data_AF-R6A7X1-F1
#
_entry.id   AF-R6A7X1-F1
#
_cell.length_a   1.000
_cell.length_b   1.000
_cell.length_c   1.000
_cell.angle_alpha   90.00
_cell.angle_beta   90.00
_cell.angle_gamma   90.00
#
_symmetry.space_group_name_H-M   'P 1'
#
loop_
_entity.id
_entity.type
_entity.pdbx_description
1 polymer ?
#
loop_
_entity_poly.entity_id
_entity_poly.type
_entity_poly.pdbx_seq_one_letter_code
_entity_poly.pdbx_strand_id
1 'polypeptide(L)'
;MKLRIYLLTLLLGVLGFAGCEAAEQNMRETALPASAEAPAEKTIAESHGKAAKEETAETPLLPIDASPLASDDFILHGMALGDRVDSLIRNMGVPDAISRGSVSDTYTWKGFTARVNHAVTEESAWKVMGEKAPPTGLTEYRSERKDLGTLRGIHAGSSREAVLRAYGRPLRLLWDGEKRNFLLTYEAGDQEISFTIHKNVVKSLHVSYLSEKKKKKTETQERHDFLPKGDFSLAGLSLGQRFKDYSFMEWERKMMNPGEEIWYYEGYGVRMTKKEHWIMAFFLTDDRMLTPRGLAMGDDQSTAEMLYGAPQKLEMDTSTGSPRTAYVYFSQGQKEVLILYFKNKKVDGIVCAGNPQRRK
;
A
#
# COMPACT_ATOMS: atom_id res chain seq x y z
N MET A 1 39.09 4.02 -4.45
CA MET A 1 38.10 4.69 -5.33
C MET A 1 37.58 3.75 -6.44
N LYS A 2 37.21 2.50 -6.11
CA LYS A 2 36.65 1.48 -7.04
C LYS A 2 35.61 0.59 -6.31
N LEU A 3 34.63 1.22 -5.64
CA LEU A 3 33.61 0.51 -4.85
C LEU A 3 32.17 1.00 -5.15
N ARG A 4 31.96 1.72 -6.26
CA ARG A 4 30.71 2.43 -6.58
C ARG A 4 29.74 1.68 -7.52
N ILE A 5 30.06 0.48 -8.01
CA ILE A 5 29.29 -0.18 -9.11
C ILE A 5 28.60 -1.50 -8.69
N TYR A 6 28.92 -2.06 -7.52
CA TYR A 6 28.47 -3.42 -7.16
C TYR A 6 27.10 -3.52 -6.48
N LEU A 7 26.56 -2.46 -5.85
CA LEU A 7 25.22 -2.55 -5.24
C LEU A 7 24.14 -2.70 -6.32
N LEU A 8 24.35 -2.01 -7.44
CA LEU A 8 23.43 -1.90 -8.56
C LEU A 8 23.47 -3.14 -9.46
N THR A 9 24.65 -3.62 -9.84
CA THR A 9 24.80 -4.77 -10.74
C THR A 9 24.46 -6.11 -10.07
N LEU A 10 24.56 -6.24 -8.74
CA LEU A 10 24.21 -7.49 -8.05
C LEU A 10 22.70 -7.63 -7.77
N LEU A 11 21.99 -6.50 -7.64
CA LEU A 11 20.53 -6.49 -7.50
C LEU A 11 19.81 -6.44 -8.87
N LEU A 12 20.36 -5.72 -9.86
CA LEU A 12 19.79 -5.63 -11.21
C LEU A 12 20.34 -6.66 -12.22
N GLY A 13 21.50 -7.27 -12.00
CA GLY A 13 22.06 -8.29 -12.89
C GLY A 13 21.23 -9.58 -13.01
N VAL A 14 20.11 -9.67 -12.29
CA VAL A 14 19.13 -10.76 -12.32
C VAL A 14 17.67 -10.25 -12.46
N LEU A 15 17.45 -8.92 -12.50
CA LEU A 15 16.15 -8.30 -12.81
C LEU A 15 16.13 -7.92 -14.30
N GLY A 16 15.95 -8.91 -15.16
CA GLY A 16 15.65 -8.70 -16.57
C GLY A 16 14.28 -8.04 -16.73
N PHE A 17 14.21 -6.72 -16.64
CA PHE A 17 13.13 -5.94 -17.24
C PHE A 17 13.42 -5.81 -18.74
N ALA A 18 13.11 -6.87 -19.48
CA ALA A 18 12.85 -6.75 -20.90
C ALA A 18 11.33 -6.54 -21.06
N GLY A 19 10.94 -5.31 -21.38
CA GLY A 19 9.73 -5.13 -22.18
C GLY A 19 10.03 -5.63 -23.58
N CYS A 20 9.25 -6.61 -24.05
CA CYS A 20 9.08 -7.01 -25.46
C CYS A 20 7.81 -7.86 -25.46
N GLU A 21 6.72 -7.44 -26.10
CA GLU A 21 6.50 -7.58 -27.55
C GLU A 21 6.96 -8.95 -28.07
N ALA A 22 5.99 -9.68 -28.61
CA ALA A 22 6.07 -11.08 -28.94
C ALA A 22 7.18 -11.42 -29.94
N ALA A 23 7.90 -12.50 -29.66
CA ALA A 23 8.53 -13.33 -30.67
C ALA A 23 8.55 -14.78 -30.17
N GLU A 24 7.68 -15.61 -30.74
CA GLU A 24 7.90 -17.05 -30.82
C GLU A 24 9.24 -17.30 -31.52
N GLN A 25 10.03 -18.26 -31.05
CA GLN A 25 10.56 -19.30 -31.93
C GLN A 25 11.21 -20.44 -31.15
N ASN A 26 10.76 -21.65 -31.52
CA ASN A 26 11.34 -22.93 -31.17
C ASN A 26 12.74 -23.12 -31.78
N MET A 27 13.60 -23.81 -31.03
CA MET A 27 14.86 -24.38 -31.51
C MET A 27 14.64 -25.39 -32.66
N ARG A 28 15.47 -25.29 -33.70
CA ARG A 28 16.16 -26.45 -34.30
C ARG A 28 17.36 -25.99 -35.14
N GLU A 29 18.49 -26.64 -34.91
CA GLU A 29 19.76 -26.51 -35.62
C GLU A 29 19.62 -26.88 -37.11
N THR A 30 20.28 -26.16 -38.02
CA THR A 30 21.48 -26.63 -38.78
C THR A 30 21.73 -25.77 -40.04
N ALA A 31 23.03 -25.50 -40.25
CA ALA A 31 23.73 -25.24 -41.52
C ALA A 31 23.42 -23.98 -42.38
N LEU A 32 24.45 -23.13 -42.51
CA LEU A 32 24.74 -22.23 -43.65
C LEU A 32 25.02 -23.07 -44.93
N PRO A 33 24.72 -22.60 -46.16
CA PRO A 33 25.58 -21.60 -46.82
C PRO A 33 24.94 -20.59 -47.83
N ALA A 34 25.72 -19.54 -48.09
CA ALA A 34 25.95 -18.79 -49.34
C ALA A 34 24.80 -18.12 -50.16
N SER A 35 24.91 -16.78 -50.21
CA SER A 35 24.84 -15.88 -51.40
C SER A 35 23.73 -16.05 -52.45
N ALA A 36 22.81 -15.08 -52.53
CA ALA A 36 22.44 -14.34 -53.77
C ALA A 36 21.29 -13.33 -53.51
N GLU A 37 21.49 -12.13 -54.05
CA GLU A 37 20.53 -11.18 -54.65
C GLU A 37 19.21 -10.79 -53.94
N ALA A 38 19.07 -9.47 -53.72
CA ALA A 38 17.80 -8.81 -53.46
C ALA A 38 16.93 -8.72 -54.73
N PRO A 39 15.59 -8.70 -54.57
CA PRO A 39 14.83 -7.72 -55.32
C PRO A 39 13.70 -7.03 -54.53
N ALA A 40 13.67 -5.71 -54.70
CA ALA A 40 12.54 -4.81 -54.91
C ALA A 40 11.30 -4.83 -53.99
N GLU A 41 11.15 -3.67 -53.33
CA GLU A 41 9.93 -2.94 -52.95
C GLU A 41 8.58 -3.43 -53.50
N LYS A 42 7.63 -3.58 -52.57
CA LYS A 42 6.25 -3.13 -52.79
C LYS A 42 5.80 -2.25 -51.62
N THR A 43 5.74 -0.97 -51.91
CA THR A 43 5.05 0.10 -51.18
C THR A 43 3.57 -0.25 -51.06
N ILE A 44 3.03 -0.20 -49.84
CA ILE A 44 1.60 0.05 -49.61
C ILE A 44 1.52 1.22 -48.63
N ALA A 45 1.06 2.35 -49.15
CA ALA A 45 0.78 3.56 -48.41
C ALA A 45 -0.49 3.41 -47.56
N GLU A 46 -0.39 3.90 -46.33
CA GLU A 46 -1.36 4.60 -45.49
C GLU A 46 -2.88 4.35 -45.67
N SER A 47 -3.55 4.05 -44.54
CA SER A 47 -4.65 4.91 -44.07
C SER A 47 -5.12 4.59 -42.64
N HIS A 48 -5.17 5.65 -41.83
CA HIS A 48 -6.10 5.99 -40.73
C HIS A 48 -6.41 4.93 -39.63
N GLY A 49 -6.28 5.21 -38.34
CA GLY A 49 -6.05 6.48 -37.65
C GLY A 49 -5.63 6.27 -36.19
N LYS A 50 -4.77 7.16 -35.71
CA LYS A 50 -4.45 7.32 -34.30
C LYS A 50 -5.71 7.74 -33.56
N ALA A 51 -6.32 6.82 -32.83
CA ALA A 51 -7.10 7.21 -31.66
C ALA A 51 -6.10 7.79 -30.66
N ALA A 52 -6.10 9.12 -30.52
CA ALA A 52 -5.42 9.79 -29.43
C ALA A 52 -5.94 9.17 -28.12
N LYS A 53 -5.03 8.61 -27.32
CA LYS A 53 -5.31 8.36 -25.91
C LYS A 53 -5.74 9.70 -25.32
N GLU A 54 -6.98 9.79 -24.87
CA GLU A 54 -7.40 10.85 -23.96
C GLU A 54 -6.38 10.86 -22.82
N GLU A 55 -5.61 11.95 -22.73
CA GLU A 55 -4.91 12.30 -21.50
C GLU A 55 -6.00 12.52 -20.45
N THR A 56 -6.32 11.47 -19.71
CA THR A 56 -7.07 11.55 -18.46
C THR A 56 -6.37 12.61 -17.62
N ALA A 57 -6.99 13.78 -17.46
CA ALA A 57 -6.45 14.85 -16.63
C ALA A 57 -6.12 14.26 -15.25
N GLU A 58 -4.83 14.22 -14.89
CA GLU A 58 -4.40 13.73 -13.59
C GLU A 58 -5.06 14.60 -12.53
N THR A 59 -5.93 14.02 -11.71
CA THR A 59 -6.52 14.71 -10.57
C THR A 59 -5.38 15.26 -9.72
N PRO A 60 -5.35 16.57 -9.41
CA PRO A 60 -4.25 17.15 -8.66
C PRO A 60 -4.08 16.45 -7.31
N LEU A 61 -2.86 16.02 -7.03
CA LEU A 61 -2.52 15.36 -5.77
C LEU A 61 -2.77 16.31 -4.59
N LEU A 62 -3.34 15.80 -3.51
CA LEU A 62 -3.49 16.56 -2.27
C LEU A 62 -2.11 17.04 -1.77
N PRO A 63 -2.01 18.20 -1.09
CA PRO A 63 -0.77 18.56 -0.39
C PRO A 63 -0.49 17.58 0.76
N ILE A 64 0.76 17.51 1.20
CA ILE A 64 1.12 16.77 2.43
C ILE A 64 0.65 17.61 3.63
N ASP A 65 -0.17 17.02 4.48
CA ASP A 65 -0.55 17.57 5.77
C ASP A 65 0.36 17.00 6.86
N ALA A 66 1.27 17.83 7.35
CA ALA A 66 2.21 17.47 8.42
C ALA A 66 1.63 17.65 9.83
N SER A 67 0.38 18.12 9.96
CA SER A 67 -0.26 18.37 11.24
C SER A 67 -0.53 17.06 11.97
N PRO A 68 -0.17 16.94 13.27
CA PRO A 68 -0.53 15.77 14.07
C PRO A 68 -2.02 15.46 13.99
N LEU A 69 -2.38 14.18 14.03
CA LEU A 69 -3.78 13.78 14.03
C LEU A 69 -4.47 14.26 15.31
N ALA A 70 -5.61 14.89 15.15
CA ALA A 70 -6.52 15.30 16.22
C ALA A 70 -7.84 14.54 16.11
N SER A 71 -8.63 14.52 17.19
CA SER A 71 -9.94 13.85 17.19
C SER A 71 -10.89 14.41 16.12
N ASP A 72 -10.74 15.68 15.75
CA ASP A 72 -11.56 16.31 14.71
C ASP A 72 -11.32 15.70 13.31
N ASP A 73 -10.15 15.10 13.06
CA ASP A 73 -9.84 14.42 11.79
C ASP A 73 -10.68 13.16 11.54
N PHE A 74 -11.45 12.75 12.56
CA PHE A 74 -12.30 11.57 12.60
C PHE A 74 -13.78 11.98 12.58
N ILE A 75 -14.07 13.27 12.31
CA ILE A 75 -15.41 13.77 12.02
C ILE A 75 -15.71 13.56 10.54
N LEU A 76 -16.88 13.00 10.24
CA LEU A 76 -17.35 12.79 8.87
C LEU A 76 -18.58 13.65 8.61
N HIS A 77 -18.47 14.61 7.69
CA HIS A 77 -19.58 15.47 7.31
C HIS A 77 -20.30 16.09 8.53
N GLY A 78 -19.52 16.58 9.50
CA GLY A 78 -20.03 17.17 10.74
C GLY A 78 -20.58 16.18 11.78
N MET A 79 -20.47 14.87 11.55
CA MET A 79 -20.82 13.83 12.53
C MET A 79 -19.59 13.38 13.31
N ALA A 80 -19.66 13.51 14.63
CA ALA A 80 -18.61 13.11 15.57
C ALA A 80 -19.08 11.94 16.45
N LEU A 81 -18.13 11.11 16.90
CA LEU A 81 -18.45 10.13 17.93
C LEU A 81 -18.96 10.83 19.21
N GLY A 82 -19.97 10.26 19.84
CA GLY A 82 -20.71 10.84 20.96
C GLY A 82 -21.98 11.62 20.55
N ASP A 83 -22.17 11.90 19.26
CA ASP A 83 -23.35 12.61 18.78
C ASP A 83 -24.65 11.85 19.06
N ARG A 84 -25.72 12.59 19.36
CA ARG A 84 -27.07 12.03 19.47
C ARG A 84 -27.63 11.68 18.10
N VAL A 85 -28.52 10.68 18.06
CA VAL A 85 -29.21 10.25 16.83
C VAL A 85 -29.89 11.43 16.09
N ASP A 86 -30.46 12.39 16.81
CA ASP A 86 -31.10 13.55 16.18
C ASP A 86 -30.13 14.37 15.33
N SER A 87 -28.86 14.47 15.73
CA SER A 87 -27.81 15.12 14.93
C SER A 87 -27.53 14.36 13.64
N LEU A 88 -27.48 13.02 13.71
CA LEU A 88 -27.31 12.18 12.52
C LEU A 88 -28.50 12.34 11.57
N ILE A 89 -29.73 12.28 12.06
CA ILE A 89 -30.93 12.43 11.22
C ILE A 89 -31.00 13.82 10.59
N ARG A 90 -30.57 14.87 11.30
CA ARG A 90 -30.47 16.22 10.70
C ARG A 90 -29.45 16.29 9.56
N ASN A 91 -28.31 15.60 9.68
CA ASN A 91 -27.24 15.64 8.69
C ASN A 91 -27.51 14.68 7.50
N MET A 92 -28.11 13.51 7.77
CA MET A 92 -28.23 12.40 6.82
C MET A 92 -29.65 12.20 6.28
N GLY A 93 -30.64 12.85 6.89
CA GLY A 93 -32.06 12.60 6.62
C GLY A 93 -32.58 11.33 7.29
N VAL A 94 -33.79 10.92 6.88
CA VAL A 94 -34.47 9.73 7.44
C VAL A 94 -33.70 8.46 7.04
N PRO A 95 -33.40 7.55 7.98
CA PRO A 95 -32.73 6.28 7.69
C PRO A 95 -33.62 5.33 6.88
N ASP A 96 -32.99 4.51 6.02
CA ASP A 96 -33.65 3.47 5.25
C ASP A 96 -34.08 2.29 6.14
N ALA A 97 -33.30 2.00 7.18
CA ALA A 97 -33.61 0.96 8.15
C ALA A 97 -33.05 1.28 9.54
N ILE A 98 -33.74 0.81 10.58
CA ILE A 98 -33.31 0.90 11.98
C ILE A 98 -33.42 -0.49 12.61
N SER A 99 -32.30 -1.03 13.08
CA SER A 99 -32.27 -2.23 13.91
C SER A 99 -32.17 -1.82 15.37
N ARG A 100 -33.23 -2.08 16.15
CA ARG A 100 -33.29 -1.68 17.56
C ARG A 100 -32.76 -2.77 18.47
N GLY A 101 -31.77 -2.42 19.28
CA GLY A 101 -31.18 -3.31 20.28
C GLY A 101 -31.52 -2.89 21.70
N SER A 102 -31.10 -3.68 22.67
CA SER A 102 -31.27 -3.35 24.10
C SER A 102 -30.25 -2.33 24.61
N VAL A 103 -29.08 -2.24 23.97
CA VAL A 103 -27.96 -1.36 24.39
C VAL A 103 -27.60 -0.34 23.31
N SER A 104 -27.91 -0.65 22.06
CA SER A 104 -27.58 0.21 20.92
C SER A 104 -28.54 -0.03 19.77
N ASP A 105 -28.79 1.01 18.99
CA ASP A 105 -29.50 0.91 17.72
C ASP A 105 -28.50 1.05 16.56
N THR A 106 -28.78 0.34 15.47
CA THR A 106 -28.04 0.50 14.21
C THR A 106 -28.93 1.18 13.18
N TYR A 107 -28.45 2.32 12.67
CA TYR A 107 -29.11 3.13 11.65
C TYR A 107 -28.42 2.92 10.32
N THR A 108 -29.20 2.66 9.28
CA THR A 108 -28.70 2.37 7.93
C THR A 108 -29.28 3.35 6.94
N TRP A 109 -28.40 3.97 6.15
CA TRP A 109 -28.70 4.71 4.94
C TRP A 109 -27.95 4.03 3.77
N LYS A 110 -28.32 4.35 2.54
CA LYS A 110 -27.60 3.87 1.35
C LYS A 110 -26.10 4.20 1.44
N GLY A 111 -25.27 3.16 1.56
CA GLY A 111 -23.81 3.29 1.64
C GLY A 111 -23.28 3.89 2.95
N PHE A 112 -24.10 3.95 4.01
CA PHE A 112 -23.68 4.44 5.32
C PHE A 112 -24.38 3.69 6.45
N THR A 113 -23.65 3.30 7.48
CA THR A 113 -24.20 2.63 8.68
C THR A 113 -23.61 3.26 9.93
N ALA A 114 -24.44 3.48 10.94
CA ALA A 114 -24.02 4.03 12.24
C ALA A 114 -24.60 3.23 13.40
N ARG A 115 -23.81 3.01 14.45
CA ARG A 115 -24.28 2.47 15.73
C ARG A 115 -24.37 3.58 16.77
N VAL A 116 -25.51 3.69 17.43
CA VAL A 116 -25.76 4.66 18.49
C VAL A 116 -26.11 3.92 19.77
N ASN A 117 -25.31 4.12 20.81
CA ASN A 117 -25.58 3.54 22.12
C ASN A 117 -26.63 4.35 22.86
N HIS A 118 -27.53 3.66 23.57
CA HIS A 118 -28.50 4.27 24.46
C HIS A 118 -27.82 4.88 25.68
N ALA A 119 -28.48 5.85 26.30
CA ALA A 119 -27.98 6.44 27.54
C ALA A 119 -27.94 5.39 28.66
N VAL A 120 -26.81 5.27 29.34
CA VAL A 120 -26.65 4.37 30.48
C VAL A 120 -27.41 4.94 31.67
N THR A 121 -28.48 4.27 32.11
CA THR A 121 -29.31 4.71 33.23
C THR A 121 -28.70 4.42 34.60
N GLU A 122 -27.76 3.47 34.70
CA GLU A 122 -27.13 3.04 35.95
C GLU A 122 -25.59 3.06 35.89
N GLU A 123 -25.01 4.24 35.75
CA GLU A 123 -23.55 4.44 35.73
C GLU A 123 -22.86 3.90 37.01
N SER A 124 -23.59 3.90 38.13
CA SER A 124 -23.15 3.31 39.40
C SER A 124 -22.92 1.79 39.33
N ALA A 125 -23.69 1.05 38.53
CA ALA A 125 -23.54 -0.40 38.41
C ALA A 125 -22.21 -0.77 37.75
N TRP A 126 -21.81 -0.02 36.71
CA TRP A 126 -20.51 -0.18 36.05
C TRP A 126 -19.35 0.12 37.00
N LYS A 127 -19.50 1.17 37.83
CA LYS A 127 -18.51 1.52 38.85
C LYS A 127 -18.34 0.43 39.91
N VAL A 128 -19.42 -0.25 40.31
CA VAL A 128 -19.38 -1.41 41.22
C VAL A 128 -18.66 -2.61 40.58
N MET A 129 -18.83 -2.81 39.27
CA MET A 129 -18.14 -3.86 38.50
C MET A 129 -16.67 -3.52 38.20
N GLY A 130 -16.20 -2.31 38.56
CA GLY A 130 -14.84 -1.86 38.23
C GLY A 130 -14.63 -1.59 36.73
N GLU A 131 -15.71 -1.46 35.97
CA GLU A 131 -15.70 -1.24 34.53
C GLU A 131 -16.10 0.20 34.17
N LYS A 132 -15.61 0.70 33.04
CA LYS A 132 -16.02 2.00 32.52
C LYS A 132 -17.33 1.84 31.75
N ALA A 133 -18.31 2.69 32.03
CA ALA A 133 -19.56 2.69 31.27
C ALA A 133 -19.27 2.90 29.77
N PRO A 134 -20.00 2.20 28.88
CA PRO A 134 -19.83 2.37 27.44
C PRO A 134 -20.19 3.81 27.03
N PRO A 135 -19.54 4.35 25.99
CA PRO A 135 -19.87 5.69 25.50
C PRO A 135 -21.33 5.73 25.03
N THR A 136 -22.02 6.83 25.35
CA THR A 136 -23.39 7.12 24.90
C THR A 136 -23.36 7.90 23.59
N GLY A 137 -24.37 7.72 22.74
CA GLY A 137 -24.43 8.39 21.43
C GLY A 137 -23.74 7.59 20.34
N LEU A 138 -23.34 8.24 19.25
CA LEU A 138 -22.69 7.63 18.10
C LEU A 138 -21.36 6.97 18.51
N THR A 139 -21.24 5.66 18.33
CA THR A 139 -20.05 4.91 18.78
C THR A 139 -19.22 4.33 17.63
N GLU A 140 -19.87 4.06 16.50
CA GLU A 140 -19.19 3.64 15.28
C GLU A 140 -19.98 4.08 14.06
N TYR A 141 -19.28 4.35 12.96
CA TYR A 141 -19.91 4.49 11.66
C TYR A 141 -19.01 4.04 10.52
N ARG A 142 -19.63 3.63 9.43
CA ARG A 142 -18.98 3.21 8.18
C ARG A 142 -19.61 3.94 7.02
N SER A 143 -18.78 4.45 6.11
CA SER A 143 -19.21 5.13 4.90
C SER A 143 -18.55 4.55 3.65
N GLU A 144 -19.35 4.31 2.63
CA GLU A 144 -18.94 4.00 1.24
C GLU A 144 -19.33 5.16 0.29
N ARG A 145 -19.78 6.28 0.86
CA ARG A 145 -20.30 7.44 0.14
C ARG A 145 -19.18 8.39 -0.28
N LYS A 146 -19.30 8.93 -1.49
CA LYS A 146 -18.34 9.90 -2.05
C LYS A 146 -18.62 11.34 -1.63
N ASP A 147 -19.87 11.63 -1.27
CA ASP A 147 -20.33 12.95 -0.83
C ASP A 147 -20.06 13.22 0.66
N LEU A 148 -19.63 12.21 1.41
CA LEU A 148 -19.28 12.33 2.82
C LEU A 148 -17.75 12.26 2.98
N GLY A 149 -17.14 13.42 3.19
CA GLY A 149 -15.70 13.56 3.43
C GLY A 149 -15.34 13.81 4.88
N THR A 150 -14.13 13.40 5.26
CA THR A 150 -13.49 13.82 6.50
C THR A 150 -13.05 15.28 6.40
N LEU A 151 -12.67 15.90 7.51
CA LEU A 151 -12.12 17.27 7.50
C LEU A 151 -10.85 17.39 6.65
N ARG A 152 -10.06 16.32 6.52
CA ARG A 152 -8.89 16.26 5.63
C ARG A 152 -9.23 15.96 4.17
N GLY A 153 -10.52 16.02 3.81
CA GLY A 153 -10.99 15.87 2.42
C GLY A 153 -10.97 14.44 1.89
N ILE A 154 -10.89 13.42 2.75
CA ILE A 154 -10.89 12.02 2.32
C ILE A 154 -12.31 11.44 2.37
N HIS A 155 -12.70 10.74 1.32
CA HIS A 155 -13.99 10.08 1.19
C HIS A 155 -13.85 8.77 0.40
N ALA A 156 -14.93 7.99 0.28
CA ALA A 156 -14.91 6.86 -0.65
C ALA A 156 -14.69 7.36 -2.08
N GLY A 157 -13.77 6.75 -2.83
CA GLY A 157 -13.34 7.21 -4.15
C GLY A 157 -12.07 8.05 -4.16
N SER A 158 -11.59 8.56 -3.02
CA SER A 158 -10.27 9.19 -2.95
C SER A 158 -9.16 8.16 -3.26
N SER A 159 -8.01 8.60 -3.76
CA SER A 159 -6.88 7.71 -3.97
C SER A 159 -6.27 7.27 -2.63
N ARG A 160 -5.62 6.11 -2.59
CA ARG A 160 -4.81 5.69 -1.44
C ARG A 160 -3.74 6.72 -1.10
N GLU A 161 -3.06 7.27 -2.12
CA GLU A 161 -2.02 8.26 -1.91
C GLU A 161 -2.56 9.54 -1.22
N ALA A 162 -3.78 9.96 -1.57
CA ALA A 162 -4.46 11.06 -0.89
C ALA A 162 -4.63 10.77 0.61
N VAL A 163 -4.98 9.53 1.00
CA VAL A 163 -5.06 9.14 2.42
C VAL A 163 -3.71 9.29 3.11
N LEU A 164 -2.63 8.81 2.49
CA LEU A 164 -1.28 8.89 3.06
C LEU A 164 -0.82 10.34 3.21
N ARG A 165 -1.13 11.20 2.24
CA ARG A 165 -0.75 12.62 2.28
C ARG A 165 -1.58 13.43 3.26
N ALA A 166 -2.83 13.03 3.49
CA ALA A 166 -3.72 13.64 4.47
C ALA A 166 -3.44 13.17 5.90
N TYR A 167 -3.23 11.87 6.14
CA TYR A 167 -3.12 11.29 7.49
C TYR A 167 -1.70 10.85 7.87
N GLY A 168 -0.75 10.91 6.94
CA GLY A 168 0.63 10.46 7.14
C GLY A 168 0.78 8.94 7.09
N ARG A 169 1.85 8.46 7.73
CA ARG A 169 2.15 7.03 7.85
C ARG A 169 1.04 6.32 8.65
N PRO A 170 0.43 5.25 8.12
CA PRO A 170 -0.55 4.48 8.87
C PRO A 170 0.10 3.84 10.10
N LEU A 171 -0.64 3.82 11.21
CA LEU A 171 -0.20 3.11 12.42
C LEU A 171 -0.16 1.61 12.14
N ARG A 172 -1.15 1.11 11.39
CA ARG A 172 -1.23 -0.29 10.96
C ARG A 172 -1.70 -0.38 9.52
N LEU A 173 -1.10 -1.30 8.78
CA LEU A 173 -1.53 -1.71 7.46
C LEU A 173 -1.77 -3.21 7.49
N LEU A 174 -3.03 -3.60 7.28
CA LEU A 174 -3.41 -5.02 7.13
C LEU A 174 -3.76 -5.29 5.68
N TRP A 175 -3.49 -6.50 5.23
CA TRP A 175 -3.80 -6.95 3.89
C TRP A 175 -4.71 -8.18 3.94
N ASP A 176 -5.88 -8.06 3.32
CA ASP A 176 -6.80 -9.15 3.06
C ASP A 176 -6.50 -9.65 1.64
N GLY A 177 -5.68 -10.70 1.55
CA GLY A 177 -5.22 -11.27 0.28
C GLY A 177 -6.32 -11.99 -0.50
N GLU A 178 -7.37 -12.47 0.15
CA GLU A 178 -8.53 -13.08 -0.53
C GLU A 178 -9.34 -12.00 -1.26
N LYS A 179 -9.61 -10.88 -0.58
CA LYS A 179 -10.39 -9.78 -1.17
C LYS A 179 -9.54 -8.73 -1.90
N ARG A 180 -8.21 -8.89 -1.87
CA ARG A 180 -7.24 -7.92 -2.42
C ARG A 180 -7.47 -6.52 -1.87
N ASN A 181 -7.76 -6.42 -0.57
CA ASN A 181 -8.01 -5.16 0.11
C ASN A 181 -6.88 -4.86 1.09
N PHE A 182 -6.59 -3.57 1.27
CA PHE A 182 -5.74 -3.10 2.36
C PHE A 182 -6.59 -2.33 3.37
N LEU A 183 -6.24 -2.44 4.64
CA LEU A 183 -6.83 -1.65 5.71
C LEU A 183 -5.74 -0.76 6.31
N LEU A 184 -5.82 0.54 6.03
CA LEU A 184 -4.93 1.54 6.62
C LEU A 184 -5.61 2.11 7.86
N THR A 185 -4.98 1.97 9.02
CA THR A 185 -5.56 2.37 10.30
C THR A 185 -4.76 3.50 10.95
N TYR A 186 -5.47 4.49 11.46
CA TYR A 186 -4.96 5.65 12.16
C TYR A 186 -5.70 5.82 13.50
N GLU A 187 -5.02 6.37 14.49
CA GLU A 187 -5.55 6.54 15.85
C GLU A 187 -5.22 7.95 16.36
N ALA A 188 -6.17 8.57 17.07
CA ALA A 188 -5.97 9.82 17.78
C ALA A 188 -6.85 9.85 19.03
N GLY A 189 -6.24 10.09 20.20
CA GLY A 189 -6.95 10.01 21.48
C GLY A 189 -7.51 8.60 21.71
N ASP A 190 -8.83 8.49 21.90
CA ASP A 190 -9.53 7.22 22.05
C ASP A 190 -10.30 6.78 20.80
N GLN A 191 -9.99 7.36 19.64
CA GLN A 191 -10.66 7.11 18.37
C GLN A 191 -9.74 6.42 17.36
N GLU A 192 -10.34 5.60 16.49
CA GLU A 192 -9.70 4.91 15.38
C GLU A 192 -10.47 5.21 14.09
N ILE A 193 -9.74 5.52 13.01
CA ILE A 193 -10.26 5.58 11.65
C ILE A 193 -9.50 4.56 10.81
N SER A 194 -10.22 3.81 10.00
CA SER A 194 -9.63 2.86 9.06
C SER A 194 -10.19 3.05 7.66
N PHE A 195 -9.30 3.07 6.68
CA PHE A 195 -9.62 3.16 5.26
C PHE A 195 -9.42 1.79 4.62
N THR A 196 -10.50 1.25 4.04
CA THR A 196 -10.42 0.06 3.20
C THR A 196 -10.05 0.50 1.79
N ILE A 197 -8.87 0.11 1.33
CA ILE A 197 -8.34 0.41 0.02
C ILE A 197 -8.51 -0.81 -0.89
N HIS A 198 -9.05 -0.60 -2.08
CA HIS A 198 -9.12 -1.60 -3.15
C HIS A 198 -8.66 -0.96 -4.45
N LYS A 199 -7.69 -1.58 -5.14
CA LYS A 199 -7.10 -1.06 -6.40
C LYS A 199 -6.72 0.42 -6.32
N ASN A 200 -5.93 0.79 -5.31
CA ASN A 200 -5.49 2.17 -5.05
C ASN A 200 -6.58 3.22 -4.79
N VAL A 201 -7.81 2.80 -4.53
CA VAL A 201 -8.94 3.69 -4.23
C VAL A 201 -9.54 3.35 -2.87
N VAL A 202 -9.93 4.36 -2.10
CA VAL A 202 -10.70 4.21 -0.87
C VAL A 202 -12.08 3.65 -1.23
N LYS A 203 -12.34 2.40 -0.85
CA LYS A 203 -13.66 1.78 -0.99
C LYS A 203 -14.60 2.25 0.11
N SER A 204 -14.09 2.30 1.34
CA SER A 204 -14.86 2.69 2.50
C SER A 204 -13.96 3.21 3.61
N LEU A 205 -14.57 3.98 4.51
CA LEU A 205 -13.98 4.40 5.77
C LEU A 205 -14.82 3.87 6.93
N HIS A 206 -14.16 3.62 8.06
CA HIS A 206 -14.79 3.16 9.29
C HIS A 206 -14.18 3.91 10.48
N VAL A 207 -15.01 4.51 11.31
CA VAL A 207 -14.61 5.27 12.50
C VAL A 207 -15.28 4.67 13.72
N SER A 208 -14.51 4.50 14.80
CA SER A 208 -15.00 3.93 16.05
C SER A 208 -14.13 4.33 17.24
N TYR A 209 -14.63 4.18 18.46
CA TYR A 209 -13.78 4.22 19.65
C TYR A 209 -12.82 3.02 19.70
N LEU A 210 -11.60 3.26 20.22
CA LEU A 210 -10.63 2.21 20.50
C LEU A 210 -11.14 1.25 21.57
N SER A 211 -11.09 -0.05 21.27
CA SER A 211 -11.37 -1.07 22.28
C SER A 211 -10.32 -1.03 23.40
N GLU A 212 -10.72 -1.35 24.63
CA GLU A 212 -9.80 -1.30 25.79
C GLU A 212 -8.57 -2.21 25.64
N LYS A 213 -8.68 -3.29 24.86
CA LYS A 213 -7.55 -4.17 24.53
C LYS A 213 -6.49 -3.49 23.65
N LYS A 214 -6.89 -2.56 22.79
CA LYS A 214 -5.99 -1.81 21.88
C LYS A 214 -5.26 -0.67 22.60
N LYS A 215 -5.87 -0.04 23.61
CA LYS A 215 -5.29 1.08 24.39
C LYS A 215 -3.97 0.73 25.10
N LYS A 216 -3.64 -0.56 25.27
CA LYS A 216 -2.42 -1.04 25.96
C LYS A 216 -1.20 -1.28 25.05
N LYS A 217 -1.32 -1.10 23.74
CA LYS A 217 -0.19 -1.24 22.80
C LYS A 217 0.18 0.11 22.20
N THR A 218 0.88 0.94 22.95
CA THR A 218 1.61 2.08 22.37
C THR A 218 3.04 1.62 22.15
N GLU A 219 3.40 1.35 20.88
CA GLU A 219 4.77 1.04 20.51
C GLU A 219 5.64 2.28 20.66
N THR A 220 6.77 2.08 21.33
CA THR A 220 7.80 3.09 21.58
C THR A 220 8.35 3.62 20.26
N GLN A 221 8.43 4.94 20.13
CA GLN A 221 9.07 5.61 19.01
C GLN A 221 10.57 5.24 18.97
N GLU A 222 10.94 4.34 18.06
CA GLU A 222 12.33 3.91 17.87
C GLU A 222 13.17 4.98 17.17
N ARG A 223 14.45 5.07 17.55
CA ARG A 223 15.42 6.08 17.09
C ARG A 223 15.64 6.05 15.57
N HIS A 224 15.86 7.25 15.02
CA HIS A 224 15.74 7.63 13.61
C HIS A 224 16.84 7.17 12.62
N ASP A 225 17.78 6.31 13.01
CA ASP A 225 18.93 6.02 12.13
C ASP A 225 18.71 4.86 11.16
N PHE A 226 17.78 3.94 11.47
CA PHE A 226 17.50 2.74 10.67
C PHE A 226 15.99 2.50 10.60
N LEU A 227 15.55 1.82 9.53
CA LEU A 227 14.15 1.39 9.47
C LEU A 227 13.91 0.20 10.41
N PRO A 228 12.76 0.14 11.09
CA PRO A 228 12.37 -1.01 11.89
C PRO A 228 12.22 -2.25 11.01
N LYS A 229 12.43 -3.43 11.61
CA LYS A 229 12.37 -4.72 10.92
C LYS A 229 11.06 -4.94 10.13
N GLY A 230 9.95 -4.41 10.65
CA GLY A 230 8.64 -4.50 9.98
C GLY A 230 8.61 -3.90 8.58
N ASP A 231 9.44 -2.89 8.29
CA ASP A 231 9.51 -2.27 6.96
C ASP A 231 10.23 -3.12 5.91
N PHE A 232 10.92 -4.19 6.32
CA PHE A 232 11.59 -5.17 5.46
C PHE A 232 10.74 -6.43 5.28
N SER A 233 9.42 -6.24 5.19
CA SER A 233 8.44 -7.29 4.90
C SER A 233 7.52 -6.86 3.75
N LEU A 234 6.89 -7.81 3.08
CA LEU A 234 5.90 -7.53 2.04
C LEU A 234 4.87 -8.65 2.01
N ALA A 235 3.58 -8.32 1.92
CA ALA A 235 2.51 -9.31 1.83
C ALA A 235 2.49 -10.31 3.02
N GLY A 236 3.12 -10.01 4.15
CA GLY A 236 3.30 -10.95 5.27
C GLY A 236 4.51 -11.89 5.14
N LEU A 237 5.28 -11.76 4.06
CA LEU A 237 6.55 -12.44 3.84
C LEU A 237 7.72 -11.66 4.43
N SER A 238 8.74 -12.38 4.91
CA SER A 238 9.96 -11.80 5.48
C SER A 238 11.21 -12.43 4.87
N LEU A 239 12.27 -11.64 4.76
CA LEU A 239 13.57 -12.12 4.27
C LEU A 239 14.12 -13.24 5.17
N GLY A 240 14.80 -14.21 4.56
CA GLY A 240 15.43 -15.33 5.26
C GLY A 240 14.45 -16.36 5.84
N GLN A 241 13.16 -16.27 5.54
CA GLN A 241 12.17 -17.30 5.86
C GLN A 241 11.93 -18.24 4.67
N ARG A 242 11.47 -19.47 4.94
CA ARG A 242 11.03 -20.37 3.87
C ARG A 242 9.73 -19.82 3.28
N PHE A 243 9.69 -19.75 1.96
CA PHE A 243 8.50 -19.35 1.23
C PHE A 243 7.37 -20.34 1.51
N LYS A 244 6.19 -19.78 1.80
CA LYS A 244 4.94 -20.52 1.92
C LYS A 244 3.95 -19.86 1.00
N ASP A 245 3.40 -20.63 0.08
CA ASP A 245 2.39 -20.14 -0.84
C ASP A 245 1.10 -19.81 -0.08
N TYR A 246 0.38 -18.81 -0.56
CA TYR A 246 -0.96 -18.51 -0.05
C TYR A 246 -1.96 -19.34 -0.81
N SER A 247 -2.86 -20.05 -0.11
CA SER A 247 -3.89 -20.88 -0.75
C SER A 247 -4.87 -20.10 -1.64
N PHE A 248 -4.94 -18.78 -1.48
CA PHE A 248 -5.80 -17.86 -2.24
C PHE A 248 -5.05 -17.10 -3.34
N MET A 249 -3.79 -17.46 -3.60
CA MET A 249 -2.95 -16.83 -4.63
C MET A 249 -2.48 -17.85 -5.65
N GLU A 250 -2.46 -17.41 -6.90
CA GLU A 250 -1.77 -18.10 -7.97
C GLU A 250 -0.70 -17.17 -8.52
N TRP A 251 0.46 -17.74 -8.83
CA TRP A 251 1.54 -17.01 -9.49
C TRP A 251 1.19 -16.83 -10.98
N GLU A 252 1.49 -15.67 -11.54
CA GLU A 252 1.26 -15.33 -12.95
C GLU A 252 2.40 -15.79 -13.85
N ARG A 253 3.63 -15.77 -13.30
CA ARG A 253 4.84 -16.14 -14.03
C ARG A 253 5.90 -16.69 -13.09
N LYS A 254 6.73 -17.60 -13.60
CA LYS A 254 7.95 -18.08 -12.93
C LYS A 254 9.18 -17.83 -13.80
N MET A 255 10.27 -17.44 -13.16
CA MET A 255 11.59 -17.41 -13.78
C MET A 255 12.54 -18.30 -13.01
N MET A 256 13.34 -19.08 -13.74
CA MET A 256 14.30 -20.00 -13.18
C MET A 256 15.72 -19.53 -13.53
N ASN A 257 16.51 -19.26 -12.50
CA ASN A 257 17.91 -18.86 -12.63
C ASN A 257 18.82 -19.96 -12.04
N PRO A 258 20.13 -19.96 -12.35
CA PRO A 258 21.07 -20.84 -11.67
C PRO A 258 21.05 -20.60 -10.15
N GLY A 259 20.60 -21.59 -9.38
CA GLY A 259 20.54 -21.56 -7.91
C GLY A 259 19.36 -20.81 -7.30
N GLU A 260 18.55 -20.13 -8.11
CA GLU A 260 17.48 -19.25 -7.66
C GLU A 260 16.24 -19.36 -8.55
N GLU A 261 15.11 -18.93 -8.04
CA GLU A 261 13.88 -18.78 -8.82
C GLU A 261 13.11 -17.56 -8.35
N ILE A 262 12.26 -17.04 -9.24
CA ILE A 262 11.41 -15.87 -8.97
C ILE A 262 9.98 -16.23 -9.34
N TRP A 263 9.07 -16.06 -8.38
CA TRP A 263 7.63 -16.23 -8.59
C TRP A 263 6.99 -14.85 -8.61
N TYR A 264 6.25 -14.55 -9.67
CA TYR A 264 5.53 -13.30 -9.85
C TYR A 264 4.08 -13.53 -9.47
N TYR A 265 3.61 -12.76 -8.51
CA TYR A 265 2.22 -12.64 -8.12
C TYR A 265 1.70 -11.29 -8.60
N GLU A 266 0.38 -11.13 -8.57
CA GLU A 266 -0.26 -9.85 -8.80
C GLU A 266 0.30 -8.78 -7.82
N GLY A 267 0.98 -7.77 -8.36
CA GLY A 267 1.57 -6.66 -7.61
C GLY A 267 2.96 -6.87 -7.02
N TYR A 268 3.47 -8.11 -6.95
CA TYR A 268 4.80 -8.35 -6.37
C TYR A 268 5.50 -9.62 -6.88
N GLY A 269 6.83 -9.60 -6.88
CA GLY A 269 7.68 -10.76 -7.13
C GLY A 269 8.42 -11.21 -5.88
N VAL A 270 8.63 -12.52 -5.74
CA VAL A 270 9.41 -13.14 -4.66
C VAL A 270 10.57 -13.92 -5.27
N ARG A 271 11.80 -13.50 -4.94
CA ARG A 271 13.05 -14.20 -5.32
C ARG A 271 13.49 -15.10 -4.18
N MET A 272 13.73 -16.37 -4.49
CA MET A 272 14.07 -17.40 -3.52
C MET A 272 15.18 -18.32 -4.00
N THR A 273 15.80 -19.02 -3.06
CA THR A 273 16.75 -20.11 -3.37
C THR A 273 16.02 -21.30 -3.97
N LYS A 274 16.59 -21.94 -5.01
CA LYS A 274 15.91 -23.01 -5.76
C LYS A 274 15.70 -24.31 -4.96
N LYS A 275 16.59 -24.63 -4.02
CA LYS A 275 16.53 -25.91 -3.26
C LYS A 275 15.60 -25.85 -2.06
N GLU A 276 15.70 -24.77 -1.28
CA GLU A 276 15.08 -24.67 0.04
C GLU A 276 13.98 -23.60 0.10
N HIS A 277 13.78 -22.87 -1.00
CA HIS A 277 12.82 -21.76 -1.12
C HIS A 277 12.98 -20.69 -0.02
N TRP A 278 14.21 -20.46 0.45
CA TRP A 278 14.51 -19.31 1.31
C TRP A 278 14.32 -18.00 0.56
N ILE A 279 13.51 -17.09 1.10
CA ILE A 279 13.23 -15.78 0.53
C ILE A 279 14.49 -14.91 0.61
N MET A 280 14.98 -14.49 -0.55
CA MET A 280 16.19 -13.67 -0.68
C MET A 280 15.88 -12.20 -0.94
N ALA A 281 14.82 -11.95 -1.69
CA ALA A 281 14.33 -10.61 -2.00
C ALA A 281 12.85 -10.66 -2.41
N PHE A 282 12.20 -9.52 -2.31
CA PHE A 282 10.90 -9.28 -2.93
C PHE A 282 10.84 -7.85 -3.46
N PHE A 283 9.99 -7.63 -4.45
CA PHE A 283 9.87 -6.35 -5.13
C PHE A 283 8.44 -6.14 -5.63
N LEU A 284 8.02 -4.89 -5.75
CA LEU A 284 6.71 -4.57 -6.32
C LEU A 284 6.82 -4.60 -7.85
N THR A 285 5.81 -5.15 -8.52
CA THR A 285 5.72 -5.20 -9.99
C THR A 285 4.85 -4.08 -10.54
N ASP A 286 3.87 -3.64 -9.75
CA ASP A 286 2.89 -2.61 -10.09
C ASP A 286 2.31 -2.01 -8.79
N ASP A 287 1.19 -1.31 -8.93
CA ASP A 287 0.56 -0.50 -7.89
C ASP A 287 -0.50 -1.27 -7.06
N ARG A 288 -0.69 -2.57 -7.31
CA ARG A 288 -1.67 -3.43 -6.62
C ARG A 288 -1.16 -3.99 -5.29
N MET A 289 0.13 -3.85 -4.99
CA MET A 289 0.72 -4.21 -3.72
C MET A 289 1.31 -3.00 -3.01
N LEU A 290 1.27 -3.02 -1.68
CA LEU A 290 1.76 -1.92 -0.84
C LEU A 290 2.94 -2.36 0.02
N THR A 291 3.87 -1.45 0.26
CA THR A 291 4.85 -1.62 1.34
C THR A 291 4.18 -1.58 2.71
N PRO A 292 4.86 -1.98 3.80
CA PRO A 292 4.33 -1.88 5.15
C PRO A 292 3.94 -0.45 5.59
N ARG A 293 4.49 0.59 4.93
CA ARG A 293 4.13 2.00 5.16
C ARG A 293 3.04 2.52 4.21
N GLY A 294 2.51 1.67 3.32
CA GLY A 294 1.43 2.00 2.39
C GLY A 294 1.88 2.54 1.03
N LEU A 295 3.18 2.61 0.75
CA LEU A 295 3.72 3.10 -0.52
C LEU A 295 3.46 2.09 -1.64
N ALA A 296 3.13 2.56 -2.84
CA ALA A 296 2.98 1.75 -4.05
C ALA A 296 3.86 2.29 -5.18
N MET A 297 3.98 1.50 -6.26
CA MET A 297 4.52 1.98 -7.52
C MET A 297 3.66 3.13 -8.06
N GLY A 298 4.29 4.14 -8.67
CA GLY A 298 3.61 5.31 -9.23
C GLY A 298 3.35 6.45 -8.23
N ASP A 299 3.51 6.23 -6.92
CA ASP A 299 3.38 7.28 -5.91
C ASP A 299 4.40 8.41 -6.12
N ASP A 300 4.08 9.61 -5.64
CA ASP A 300 4.99 10.73 -5.68
C ASP A 300 6.21 10.53 -4.78
N GLN A 301 7.38 11.00 -5.23
CA GLN A 301 8.61 10.99 -4.46
C GLN A 301 8.44 11.71 -3.12
N SER A 302 7.67 12.81 -3.10
CA SER A 302 7.40 13.53 -1.85
C SER A 302 6.57 12.69 -0.86
N THR A 303 5.69 11.80 -1.34
CA THR A 303 4.97 10.84 -0.48
C THR A 303 5.93 9.82 0.10
N ALA A 304 6.86 9.28 -0.71
CA ALA A 304 7.88 8.36 -0.22
C ALA A 304 8.80 9.01 0.85
N GLU A 305 9.21 10.26 0.63
CA GLU A 305 10.02 11.04 1.57
C GLU A 305 9.27 11.29 2.89
N MET A 306 7.98 11.63 2.83
CA MET A 306 7.14 11.76 4.02
C MET A 306 7.02 10.43 4.79
N LEU A 307 6.88 9.31 4.08
CA LEU A 307 6.68 8.01 4.71
C LEU A 307 7.96 7.43 5.30
N TYR A 308 9.12 7.59 4.64
CA TYR A 308 10.37 6.93 5.02
C TYR A 308 11.42 7.86 5.63
N GLY A 309 11.28 9.16 5.46
CA GLY A 309 12.27 10.15 5.87
C GLY A 309 13.49 10.17 4.94
N ALA A 310 14.59 10.74 5.43
CA ALA A 310 15.83 10.82 4.66
C ALA A 310 16.47 9.42 4.50
N PRO A 311 16.96 9.06 3.29
CA PRO A 311 17.64 7.79 3.09
C PRO A 311 19.05 7.81 3.68
N GLN A 312 19.53 6.63 4.11
CA GLN A 312 20.91 6.46 4.57
C GLN A 312 21.91 6.58 3.42
N LYS A 313 21.50 6.29 2.18
CA LYS A 313 22.32 6.49 0.99
C LYS A 313 21.48 6.85 -0.22
N LEU A 314 22.01 7.77 -1.03
CA LEU A 314 21.45 8.18 -2.31
C LEU A 314 22.40 7.72 -3.43
N GLU A 315 21.87 6.97 -4.38
CA GLU A 315 22.60 6.50 -5.56
C GLU A 315 21.89 6.91 -6.85
N MET A 316 22.64 6.94 -7.95
CA MET A 316 22.08 7.09 -9.30
C MET A 316 22.21 5.75 -10.01
N ASP A 317 21.07 5.21 -10.44
CA ASP A 317 21.01 3.97 -11.21
C ASP A 317 20.99 4.31 -12.70
N THR A 318 22.01 3.88 -13.44
CA THR A 318 22.10 4.05 -14.91
C THR A 318 21.96 2.72 -15.67
N SER A 319 21.63 1.63 -14.98
CA SER A 319 21.65 0.26 -15.54
C SER A 319 20.54 0.00 -16.57
N THR A 320 19.44 0.77 -16.53
CA THR A 320 18.24 0.54 -17.34
C THR A 320 18.12 1.51 -18.52
N GLY A 321 19.23 2.14 -18.94
CA GLY A 321 19.28 3.08 -20.07
C GLY A 321 18.72 4.48 -19.76
N SER A 322 17.81 4.61 -18.79
CA SER A 322 17.36 5.89 -18.24
C SER A 322 17.81 6.04 -16.78
N PRO A 323 18.49 7.14 -16.40
CA PRO A 323 18.90 7.37 -15.01
C PRO A 323 17.71 7.37 -14.05
N ARG A 324 17.84 6.64 -12.94
CA ARG A 324 16.89 6.67 -11.80
C ARG A 324 17.64 7.10 -10.55
N THR A 325 16.94 7.75 -9.62
CA THR A 325 17.48 8.03 -8.30
C THR A 325 17.09 6.88 -7.37
N ALA A 326 18.05 6.33 -6.62
CA ALA A 326 17.80 5.25 -5.68
C ALA A 326 18.00 5.73 -4.25
N TYR A 327 16.95 5.65 -3.44
CA TYR A 327 16.99 5.87 -2.00
C TYR A 327 17.18 4.54 -1.31
N VAL A 328 18.24 4.41 -0.53
CA VAL A 328 18.65 3.16 0.09
C VAL A 328 18.52 3.26 1.60
N TYR A 329 17.74 2.34 2.15
CA TYR A 329 17.49 2.21 3.58
C TYR A 329 17.98 0.88 4.13
N PHE A 330 18.49 0.89 5.36
CA PHE A 330 19.04 -0.29 6.01
C PHE A 330 18.26 -0.67 7.26
N SER A 331 18.17 -1.98 7.54
CA SER A 331 17.69 -2.46 8.84
C SER A 331 18.76 -2.28 9.91
N GLN A 332 18.36 -2.41 11.18
CA GLN A 332 19.33 -2.39 12.28
C GLN A 332 20.41 -3.45 12.08
N GLY A 333 21.68 -3.05 12.18
CA GLY A 333 22.81 -3.92 11.88
C GLY A 333 23.03 -4.17 10.38
N GLN A 334 22.32 -3.48 9.49
CA GLN A 334 22.51 -3.49 8.03
C GLN A 334 22.45 -4.91 7.44
N LYS A 335 21.54 -5.75 7.92
CA LYS A 335 21.35 -7.11 7.38
C LYS A 335 20.44 -7.13 6.16
N GLU A 336 19.53 -6.16 6.08
CA GLU A 336 18.52 -6.04 5.04
C GLU A 336 18.59 -4.63 4.46
N VAL A 337 18.18 -4.52 3.20
CA VAL A 337 18.16 -3.26 2.45
C VAL A 337 16.81 -3.10 1.76
N LEU A 338 16.25 -1.89 1.85
CA LEU A 338 15.08 -1.45 1.11
C LEU A 338 15.56 -0.35 0.16
N ILE A 339 15.24 -0.49 -1.12
CA ILE A 339 15.62 0.44 -2.17
C ILE A 339 14.36 0.94 -2.86
N LEU A 340 14.19 2.26 -2.87
CA LEU A 340 13.14 2.95 -3.61
C LEU A 340 13.80 3.63 -4.82
N TYR A 341 13.39 3.25 -6.02
CA TYR A 341 13.82 3.87 -7.27
C TYR A 341 12.82 4.93 -7.69
N PHE A 342 13.32 6.07 -8.15
CA PHE A 342 12.53 7.19 -8.61
C PHE A 342 12.89 7.57 -10.04
N LYS A 343 11.86 7.82 -10.84
CA LYS A 343 11.96 8.36 -12.20
C LYS A 343 10.89 9.42 -12.36
N ASN A 344 11.26 10.59 -12.89
CA ASN A 344 10.33 11.73 -13.05
C ASN A 344 9.57 12.09 -11.76
N LYS A 345 10.25 12.04 -10.60
CA LYS A 345 9.66 12.27 -9.26
C LYS A 345 8.54 11.29 -8.87
N LYS A 346 8.43 10.14 -9.54
CA LYS A 346 7.52 9.05 -9.19
C LYS A 346 8.30 7.82 -8.77
N VAL A 347 7.71 7.03 -7.88
CA VAL A 347 8.22 5.71 -7.50
C VAL A 347 8.14 4.79 -8.71
N ASP A 348 9.30 4.35 -9.17
CA ASP A 348 9.49 3.55 -10.38
C ASP A 348 10.00 2.12 -10.06
N GLY A 349 10.36 1.86 -8.81
CA GLY A 349 10.75 0.53 -8.34
C GLY A 349 10.85 0.47 -6.83
N ILE A 350 10.42 -0.65 -6.24
CA ILE A 350 10.57 -0.91 -4.82
C ILE A 350 11.14 -2.32 -4.65
N VAL A 351 12.29 -2.43 -3.98
CA VAL A 351 12.99 -3.70 -3.77
C VAL A 351 13.42 -3.83 -2.32
N CYS A 352 13.16 -4.97 -1.70
CA CYS A 352 13.69 -5.34 -0.40
C CYS A 352 14.50 -6.64 -0.53
N ALA A 353 15.70 -6.67 0.03
CA ALA A 353 16.61 -7.80 -0.10
C ALA A 353 17.54 -7.94 1.11
N GLY A 354 18.16 -9.12 1.26
CA GLY A 354 19.32 -9.26 2.13
C GLY A 354 20.46 -8.35 1.67
N ASN A 355 21.14 -7.66 2.60
CA ASN A 355 22.20 -6.72 2.26
C ASN A 355 23.40 -7.46 1.63
N PRO A 356 23.69 -7.24 0.33
CA PRO A 356 24.78 -7.94 -0.34
C PRO A 356 26.15 -7.56 0.21
N GLN A 357 26.30 -6.39 0.84
CA GLN A 357 27.58 -5.91 1.40
C GLN A 357 28.02 -6.66 2.66
N ARG A 358 27.12 -7.44 3.28
CA ARG A 358 27.41 -8.22 4.48
C ARG A 358 27.74 -9.69 4.24
N ARG A 359 27.63 -10.20 3.01
CA ARG A 359 28.11 -11.55 2.68
C ARG A 359 29.65 -11.53 2.65
N LYS A 360 30.26 -11.82 3.79
CA LYS A 360 31.66 -12.22 3.93
C LYS A 360 31.71 -13.56 4.61
#